data_AF-A0A973ATC7-F1
#
_entry.id   AF-A0A973ATC7-F1
#
_cell.length_a   1.000
_cell.length_b   1.000
_cell.length_c   1.000
_cell.angle_alpha   90.00
_cell.angle_beta   90.00
_cell.angle_gamma   90.00
#
_symmetry.space_group_name_H-M   'P 1'
#
loop_
_entity.id
_entity.type
_entity.pdbx_description
1 polymer ?
#
loop_
_entity_poly.entity_id
_entity_poly.type
_entity_poly.pdbx_seq_one_letter_code
_entity_poly.pdbx_strand_id
1 'polypeptide(L)' 'LPLLIGHSATITVAVIDIETLGITKQTHQYTKVAQDKWRYLSSSTNTEVEVKVDKFGFVLDEPNNFQRII' A
#
# COMPACT_ATOMS: atom_id res chain seq x y z
N LEU A 1 9.51 1.76 4.84
CA LEU A 1 10.76 1.33 4.16
C LEU A 1 11.45 2.59 3.64
N PRO A 2 12.72 2.84 4.00
CA PRO A 2 13.46 4.01 3.52
C PRO A 2 13.97 3.78 2.09
N LEU A 3 13.05 3.66 1.12
CA LEU A 3 13.41 3.42 -0.29
C LEU A 3 13.77 4.72 -1.00
N LEU A 4 14.76 4.64 -1.88
CA LEU A 4 15.05 5.67 -2.88
C LEU A 4 13.96 5.67 -3.97
N ILE A 5 13.74 6.81 -4.63
CA ILE A 5 12.80 6.91 -5.76
C ILE A 5 13.24 5.95 -6.87
N GLY A 6 12.28 5.21 -7.44
CA GLY A 6 12.48 4.16 -8.42
C GLY A 6 12.78 2.77 -7.83
N HIS A 7 13.08 2.67 -6.53
CA HIS A 7 13.41 1.39 -5.90
C HIS A 7 12.14 0.66 -5.43
N SER A 8 12.24 -0.67 -5.43
CA SER A 8 11.22 -1.57 -4.92
C SER A 8 11.74 -2.43 -3.79
N ALA A 9 10.84 -2.83 -2.90
CA ALA A 9 11.12 -3.86 -1.91
C ALA A 9 9.94 -4.81 -1.80
N THR A 10 10.26 -6.08 -1.61
CA THR A 10 9.29 -7.15 -1.44
C THR A 10 9.29 -7.57 0.02
N ILE A 11 8.12 -7.60 0.64
CA ILE A 11 7.94 -7.99 2.04
C ILE A 11 6.83 -9.02 2.16
N THR A 12 6.98 -9.91 3.13
CA THR A 12 5.87 -10.77 3.58
C THR A 12 5.00 -9.97 4.54
N VAL A 13 3.69 -9.97 4.31
CA VAL A 13 2.69 -9.37 5.20
C VAL A 13 1.67 -10.40 5.67
N ALA A 14 1.10 -10.15 6.84
CA ALA A 14 -0.10 -10.83 7.31
C ALA A 14 -1.32 -10.02 6.86
N VAL A 15 -2.19 -10.61 6.06
CA VAL A 15 -3.48 -10.02 5.66
C VAL A 15 -4.56 -10.60 6.56
N ILE A 16 -5.31 -9.72 7.20
CA ILE A 16 -6.35 -10.06 8.15
C ILE A 16 -7.70 -9.76 7.49
N ASP A 17 -8.53 -10.78 7.37
CA ASP A 17 -9.93 -10.61 7.00
C ASP A 17 -10.69 -10.07 8.22
N ILE A 18 -11.37 -8.92 8.07
CA ILE A 18 -11.99 -8.22 9.22
C ILE A 18 -13.27 -8.89 9.73
N GLU A 19 -13.93 -9.69 8.89
CA GLU A 19 -15.19 -10.37 9.24
C GLU A 19 -14.93 -11.66 10.03
N THR A 20 -13.86 -12.37 9.67
CA THR A 20 -13.51 -13.68 10.23
C THR A 20 -12.32 -13.64 11.19
N LEU A 21 -11.53 -12.56 11.16
CA LEU A 21 -10.21 -12.44 11.79
C LEU A 21 -9.22 -13.53 11.31
N GLY A 22 -9.51 -14.17 10.18
CA GLY A 22 -8.61 -15.12 9.53
C GLY A 22 -7.34 -14.42 9.06
N ILE A 23 -6.20 -15.06 9.25
CA ILE A 23 -4.88 -14.52 8.88
C ILE A 23 -4.31 -15.31 7.72
N THR A 24 -3.96 -14.62 6.63
CA THR A 24 -3.25 -15.21 5.49
C THR A 24 -1.91 -14.52 5.28
N LYS A 25 -0.92 -15.28 4.80
CA LYS A 25 0.39 -14.74 4.43
C LYS A 25 0.35 -14.31 2.97
N GLN A 26 0.72 -13.06 2.67
CA GLN A 26 0.86 -12.57 1.30
C GLN A 26 2.21 -11.91 1.07
N THR A 27 2.68 -11.96 -0.18
CA THR A 27 3.90 -11.26 -0.61
C THR A 27 3.48 -9.95 -1.25
N HIS A 28 3.90 -8.83 -0.68
CA HIS A 28 3.67 -7.50 -1.23
C HIS A 28 4.96 -6.93 -1.79
N GLN A 29 4.85 -6.25 -2.93
CA GLN A 29 5.91 -5.43 -3.48
C GLN A 29 5.49 -3.96 -3.39
N TYR A 30 6.36 -3.14 -2.79
CA TYR A 30 6.18 -1.69 -2.69
C TYR A 30 7.26 -0.99 -3.51
N THR A 31 6.85 -0.11 -4.42
CA THR A 31 7.74 0.74 -5.21
C THR A 31 7.59 2.20 -4.79
N LYS A 32 8.72 2.88 -4.55
CA LYS A 32 8.74 4.33 -4.31
C LYS A 32 8.72 5.07 -5.65
N VAL A 33 7.55 5.55 -6.09
CA VAL A 33 7.40 6.20 -7.41
C VAL A 33 7.87 7.65 -7.40
N ALA A 34 7.56 8.38 -6.32
CA ALA A 34 8.02 9.75 -6.10
C ALA A 34 8.14 10.02 -4.59
N GLN A 35 8.54 11.24 -4.21
CA GLN A 35 8.71 11.62 -2.80
C GLN A 35 7.45 11.37 -1.94
N ASP A 36 6.26 11.58 -2.51
CA ASP A 36 4.94 11.43 -1.87
C ASP A 36 4.07 10.36 -2.55
N LYS A 37 4.63 9.56 -3.46
CA LYS A 37 3.89 8.54 -4.22
C LYS A 37 4.46 7.15 -4.04
N TRP A 38 3.57 6.18 -3.91
CA TRP A 38 3.88 4.77 -3.73
C TRP A 38 3.02 3.91 -4.63
N ARG A 39 3.55 2.77 -5.04
CA ARG A 39 2.82 1.78 -5.82
C ARG A 39 2.93 0.41 -5.19
N TYR A 40 1.80 -0.30 -5.09
CA TYR A 40 1.70 -1.63 -4.52
C TYR A 40 0.47 -2.39 -5.04
N LEU A 41 0.42 -3.70 -4.76
CA LEU A 41 -0.77 -4.52 -4.95
C LEU A 41 -1.73 -4.30 -3.78
N SER A 42 -2.92 -3.75 -4.03
CA SER A 42 -3.94 -3.55 -2.99
C SER A 42 -4.55 -4.89 -2.60
N SER A 43 -4.57 -5.22 -1.30
CA SER A 43 -5.11 -6.50 -0.82
C SER A 43 -6.63 -6.62 -0.96
N SER A 44 -7.35 -5.50 -1.04
CA SER A 44 -8.81 -5.47 -1.15
C SER A 44 -9.30 -5.65 -2.57
N THR A 45 -8.62 -5.06 -3.55
CA THR A 45 -9.01 -5.16 -4.98
C THR A 45 -8.17 -6.17 -5.74
N ASN A 46 -7.05 -6.63 -5.17
CA ASN A 46 -6.05 -7.45 -5.82
C ASN A 46 -5.53 -6.83 -7.14
N THR A 47 -5.44 -5.50 -7.18
CA THR A 47 -4.93 -4.73 -8.32
C THR A 47 -3.77 -3.83 -7.92
N GLU A 48 -2.88 -3.53 -8.85
CA GLU A 48 -1.84 -2.53 -8.64
C GLU A 48 -2.47 -1.14 -8.53
N VAL A 49 -2.10 -0.40 -7.49
CA VAL A 49 -2.55 0.96 -7.23
C VAL A 49 -1.34 1.87 -7.01
N GLU A 50 -1.44 3.10 -7.50
CA GLU A 50 -0.52 4.19 -7.13
C GLU A 50 -1.25 5.15 -6.21
N VAL A 51 -0.69 5.42 -5.04
CA VAL A 51 -1.29 6.24 -3.99
C VAL A 51 -0.42 7.42 -3.63
N LYS A 52 -1.05 8.52 -3.23
CA LYS A 52 -0.37 9.66 -2.60
C LYS A 52 -0.36 9.50 -1.08
N VAL A 53 0.73 9.91 -0.45
CA VAL A 53 0.89 9.91 1.01
C VAL A 53 1.24 11.30 1.53
N ASP A 54 0.91 11.56 2.79
CA ASP A 54 1.39 12.76 3.48
C ASP A 54 2.88 12.65 3.90
N LYS A 55 3.41 13.69 4.54
CA LYS A 55 4.81 13.74 4.99
C LYS A 55 5.19 12.67 6.02
N PHE A 56 4.21 12.00 6.63
CA PHE A 56 4.41 10.92 7.59
C PHE A 56 4.19 9.53 6.96
N GLY A 57 3.76 9.48 5.70
CA GLY A 57 3.53 8.24 4.97
C GLY A 57 2.10 7.70 5.07
N PHE A 58 1.13 8.48 5.57
CA PHE A 58 -0.28 8.07 5.55
C PHE A 58 -0.89 8.30 4.18
N VAL A 59 -1.63 7.30 3.67
CA VAL A 59 -2.35 7.39 2.41
C VAL A 59 -3.40 8.49 2.46
N LEU A 60 -3.38 9.37 1.46
CA LEU A 60 -4.36 10.43 1.26
C LEU A 60 -5.51 9.95 0.36
N ASP A 61 -5.16 9.19 -0.67
CA ASP A 61 -6.10 8.69 -1.67
C ASP A 61 -5.56 7.35 -2.21
N GLU A 62 -6.37 6.30 -2.05
CA GLU A 62 -6.22 5.01 -2.71
C GLU A 62 -7.35 4.87 -3.74
N PRO A 63 -7.03 4.93 -5.04
CA PRO A 63 -8.04 4.98 -6.10
C PRO A 63 -9.09 3.87 -5.98
N ASN A 64 -10.36 4.26 -6.11
CA ASN A 64 -11.54 3.39 -6.10
C ASN A 64 -11.82 2.66 -4.78
N ASN A 65 -11.17 3.05 -3.68
CA ASN A 65 -11.22 2.27 -2.45
C ASN A 65 -11.32 3.14 -1.19
N PHE A 66 -10.33 4.01 -0.96
CA PHE A 66 -10.27 4.83 0.25
C PHE A 66 -9.83 6.26 -0.05
N GLN A 67 -10.48 7.22 0.59
CA GLN A 67 -10.08 8.62 0.54
C GLN A 67 -10.06 9.20 1.95
N ARG A 68 -8.98 9.90 2.30
CA ARG A 68 -8.88 10.59 3.59
C ARG A 68 -9.74 11.85 3.57
N ILE A 69 -10.69 11.93 4.51
CA ILE A 69 -11.46 13.15 4.77
C ILE A 69 -10.63 14.07 5.67
N ILE A 70 -10.58 15.35 5.34
CA ILE A 70 -9.80 16.39 6.02
C ILE A 70 -10.74 17.27 6.85
#